data_AF-A0A7X8EM35-F1
#
_entry.id   AF-A0A7X8EM35-F1
#
_cell.length_a   1.000
_cell.length_b   1.000
_cell.length_c   1.000
_cell.angle_alpha   90.00
_cell.angle_beta   90.00
_cell.angle_gamma   90.00
#
_symmetry.space_group_name_H-M   'P 1'
#
loop_
_entity.id
_entity.type
_entity.pdbx_description
1 polymer ?
#
loop_
_entity_poly.entity_id
_entity_poly.type
_entity_poly.pdbx_seq_one_letter_code
_entity_poly.pdbx_strand_id
1 'polypeptide(L)'
;AGAHRIIDGGITGEEHLGQISKGAVNGIAITGVMRYLLFLAFLGVVLMNVEIDMKNPVASAFQHGAGELGFRFAGVVLWSAAVTSVVGAAYTSVSFLRTLFSFVENYYRAWIIGFIVVSTTILTVVGQPVKLLIVAGSLNGLILPLSLGCVLLAAYKKEVVQNYVHPMWMTALGWVIVVFTAWMGYNSFTGILKLFQ
;
A
#
# COMPACT_ATOMS: atom_id res chain seq x y z
N ALA A 1 3.50 -5.86 0.06
CA ALA A 1 4.50 -6.45 0.97
C ALA A 1 5.70 -7.01 0.21
N GLY A 2 6.34 -6.19 -0.63
CA GLY A 2 7.23 -6.68 -1.69
C GLY A 2 8.66 -6.96 -1.24
N ALA A 3 9.37 -5.92 -0.79
CA ALA A 3 10.82 -5.98 -0.59
C ALA A 3 11.24 -7.04 0.44
N HIS A 4 10.66 -7.04 1.64
CA HIS A 4 10.98 -8.06 2.66
C HIS A 4 10.67 -9.48 2.19
N ARG A 5 9.57 -9.70 1.46
CA ARG A 5 9.24 -11.04 0.92
C ARG A 5 10.19 -11.48 -0.19
N ILE A 6 10.68 -10.54 -0.99
CA ILE A 6 11.71 -10.79 -2.03
C ILE A 6 13.04 -11.15 -1.35
N ILE A 7 13.43 -10.42 -0.30
CA ILE A 7 14.63 -10.68 0.50
C ILE A 7 14.53 -12.04 1.20
N ASP A 8 13.41 -12.34 1.83
CA ASP A 8 13.16 -13.62 2.52
C ASP A 8 13.10 -14.81 1.54
N GLY A 9 12.77 -14.54 0.27
CA GLY A 9 12.83 -15.51 -0.82
C GLY A 9 14.24 -15.74 -1.39
N GLY A 10 15.28 -15.08 -0.82
CA GLY A 10 16.67 -15.19 -1.26
C GLY A 10 17.00 -14.42 -2.53
N ILE A 11 16.09 -13.55 -3.02
CA ILE A 11 16.31 -12.76 -4.24
C ILE A 11 16.98 -11.44 -3.82
N THR A 12 18.28 -11.49 -3.60
CA THR A 12 19.10 -10.36 -3.11
C THR A 12 20.41 -10.27 -3.88
N GLY A 13 20.95 -9.07 -4.06
CA GLY A 13 22.21 -8.86 -4.79
C GLY A 13 22.02 -8.12 -6.11
N GLU A 14 23.13 -7.70 -6.71
CA GLU A 14 23.14 -6.92 -7.95
C GLU A 14 22.67 -7.74 -9.16
N GLU A 15 22.94 -9.04 -9.15
CA GLU A 15 22.55 -10.01 -10.17
C GLU A 15 21.03 -10.09 -10.36
N HIS A 16 20.26 -9.79 -9.31
CA HIS A 16 18.80 -9.82 -9.34
C HIS A 16 18.16 -8.45 -9.62
N LEU A 17 18.94 -7.37 -9.80
CA LEU A 17 18.41 -6.02 -10.03
C LEU A 17 17.46 -5.94 -11.23
N GLY A 18 17.78 -6.63 -12.32
CA GLY A 18 16.92 -6.70 -13.50
C GLY A 18 15.56 -7.36 -13.20
N GLN A 19 15.57 -8.44 -12.41
CA GLN A 19 14.35 -9.15 -12.00
C GLN A 19 13.51 -8.30 -11.03
N ILE A 20 14.16 -7.68 -10.04
CA ILE A 20 13.51 -6.80 -9.06
C ILE A 20 12.89 -5.59 -9.76
N SER A 21 13.62 -4.95 -10.67
CA SER A 21 13.16 -3.77 -11.41
C SER A 21 11.98 -4.11 -12.33
N LYS A 22 12.06 -5.21 -13.09
CA LYS A 22 10.92 -5.67 -13.91
C LYS A 22 9.71 -6.00 -13.05
N GLY A 23 9.91 -6.66 -11.92
CA GLY A 23 8.84 -6.95 -10.97
C GLY A 23 8.17 -5.68 -10.44
N ALA A 24 8.96 -4.67 -10.06
CA ALA A 24 8.47 -3.38 -9.59
C ALA A 24 7.70 -2.63 -10.69
N VAL A 25 8.26 -2.51 -11.89
CA VAL A 25 7.62 -1.83 -13.04
C VAL A 25 6.32 -2.52 -13.41
N ASN A 26 6.30 -3.85 -13.51
CA ASN A 26 5.06 -4.59 -13.81
C ASN A 26 4.02 -4.38 -12.71
N GLY A 27 4.41 -4.40 -11.44
CA GLY A 27 3.50 -4.13 -10.33
C GLY A 27 2.89 -2.74 -10.40
N ILE A 28 3.70 -1.71 -10.68
CA ILE A 28 3.25 -0.32 -10.86
C ILE A 28 2.33 -0.20 -12.06
N ALA A 29 2.71 -0.77 -13.21
CA ALA A 29 1.94 -0.72 -14.44
C ALA A 29 0.57 -1.39 -14.29
N ILE A 30 0.53 -2.62 -13.74
CA ILE A 30 -0.73 -3.32 -13.47
C ILE A 30 -1.61 -2.51 -12.53
N THR A 31 -1.03 -1.94 -11.46
CA THR A 31 -1.78 -1.09 -10.52
C THR A 31 -2.36 0.14 -11.20
N GLY A 32 -1.59 0.80 -12.06
CA GLY A 32 -2.02 1.96 -12.84
C GLY A 32 -3.16 1.63 -13.80
N VAL A 33 -3.01 0.56 -14.59
CA VAL A 33 -4.03 0.07 -15.51
C VAL A 33 -5.33 -0.27 -14.76
N MET A 34 -5.23 -1.02 -13.67
CA MET A 34 -6.41 -1.37 -12.85
C MET A 34 -7.11 -0.13 -12.30
N ARG A 35 -6.37 0.87 -11.82
CA ARG A 35 -6.95 2.14 -11.35
C ARG A 35 -7.66 2.89 -12.47
N TYR A 36 -7.08 2.92 -13.67
CA TYR A 36 -7.68 3.57 -14.82
C TYR A 36 -8.96 2.86 -15.28
N LEU A 37 -8.94 1.53 -15.35
CA LEU A 37 -10.12 0.72 -15.70
C LEU A 37 -11.25 0.89 -14.67
N LEU A 38 -10.93 0.87 -13.38
CA LEU A 38 -11.92 1.10 -12.32
C LEU A 38 -12.48 2.52 -12.42
N PHE A 39 -11.63 3.54 -12.61
CA PHE A 39 -12.10 4.91 -12.82
C PHE A 39 -13.07 5.03 -14.00
N LEU A 40 -12.74 4.42 -15.15
CA LEU A 40 -13.63 4.40 -16.31
C LEU A 40 -14.95 3.65 -16.03
N ALA A 41 -14.90 2.55 -15.28
CA ALA A 41 -16.11 1.82 -14.90
C ALA A 41 -17.06 2.68 -14.06
N PHE A 42 -16.52 3.38 -13.04
CA PHE A 42 -17.29 4.32 -12.23
C PHE A 42 -17.79 5.51 -13.04
N LEU A 43 -16.94 6.09 -13.90
CA LEU A 43 -17.31 7.19 -14.78
C LEU A 43 -18.48 6.79 -15.70
N GLY A 44 -18.43 5.58 -16.27
CA GLY A 44 -19.51 5.04 -17.11
C GLY A 44 -20.85 4.97 -16.37
N VAL A 45 -20.85 4.48 -15.13
CA VAL A 45 -22.07 4.42 -14.30
C VAL A 45 -22.61 5.81 -13.98
N VAL A 46 -21.73 6.76 -13.63
CA VAL A 46 -22.11 8.15 -13.35
C VAL A 46 -22.70 8.83 -14.59
N LEU A 47 -22.12 8.61 -15.77
CA LEU A 47 -22.61 9.18 -17.03
C LEU A 47 -23.98 8.61 -17.45
N MET A 48 -24.33 7.40 -17.00
CA MET A 48 -25.65 6.81 -17.23
C MET A 48 -26.74 7.41 -16.31
N ASN A 49 -26.41 8.39 -15.45
CA ASN A 49 -27.30 8.96 -14.43
C ASN A 49 -27.92 7.91 -13.49
N VAL A 50 -27.18 6.84 -13.21
CA VAL A 50 -27.62 5.78 -12.31
C VAL A 50 -27.09 6.04 -10.91
N GLU A 51 -27.95 5.92 -9.90
CA GLU A 51 -27.57 6.10 -8.50
C GLU A 51 -26.64 4.98 -8.04
N ILE A 52 -25.47 5.36 -7.55
CA ILE A 52 -24.52 4.44 -6.91
C ILE A 52 -24.87 4.35 -5.42
N ASP A 53 -25.07 3.13 -4.91
CA ASP A 53 -25.23 2.93 -3.48
C ASP A 53 -23.90 3.22 -2.76
N MET A 54 -23.87 4.34 -2.04
CA MET A 54 -22.70 4.79 -1.29
C MET A 54 -22.33 3.87 -0.12
N LYS A 55 -23.20 2.93 0.27
CA LYS A 55 -22.85 1.88 1.25
C LYS A 55 -21.91 0.83 0.65
N ASN A 56 -22.02 0.55 -0.65
CA ASN A 56 -21.13 -0.36 -1.36
C ASN A 56 -20.91 0.09 -2.81
N PRO A 57 -20.13 1.17 -3.01
CA PRO A 57 -20.03 1.82 -4.32
C PRO A 57 -19.40 0.91 -5.37
N VAL A 58 -18.46 0.04 -4.99
CA VAL A 58 -17.80 -0.89 -5.91
C VAL A 58 -18.77 -1.97 -6.39
N ALA A 59 -19.48 -2.62 -5.49
CA ALA A 59 -20.45 -3.65 -5.89
C ALA A 59 -21.60 -3.05 -6.71
N SER A 60 -22.08 -1.87 -6.31
CA SER A 60 -23.13 -1.15 -7.05
C SER A 60 -22.66 -0.77 -8.45
N ALA A 61 -21.44 -0.24 -8.63
CA ALA A 61 -20.92 0.10 -9.95
C ALA A 61 -20.81 -1.13 -10.88
N PHE A 62 -20.31 -2.25 -10.35
CA PHE A 62 -20.22 -3.50 -11.12
C PHE A 62 -21.60 -4.10 -11.42
N GLN A 63 -22.55 -3.97 -10.50
CA GLN A 63 -23.92 -4.43 -10.68
C GLN A 63 -24.63 -3.65 -11.78
N HIS A 64 -24.44 -2.33 -11.85
CA HIS A 64 -24.99 -1.52 -12.94
C HIS A 64 -24.34 -1.85 -14.30
N GLY A 65 -23.06 -2.24 -14.30
CA GLY A 65 -22.36 -2.61 -15.53
C GLY A 65 -22.69 -4.02 -16.06
N ALA A 66 -22.92 -5.01 -15.19
CA ALA A 66 -23.05 -6.42 -15.57
C ALA A 66 -24.13 -7.21 -14.80
N GLY A 67 -25.06 -6.52 -14.16
CA GLY A 67 -26.15 -7.12 -13.38
C GLY A 67 -25.66 -7.92 -12.16
N GLU A 68 -26.43 -8.95 -11.80
CA GLU A 68 -26.12 -9.84 -10.67
C GLU A 68 -24.75 -10.54 -10.81
N LEU A 69 -24.32 -10.81 -12.04
CA LEU A 69 -23.01 -11.39 -12.30
C LEU A 69 -21.90 -10.42 -11.88
N GLY A 70 -22.04 -9.13 -12.23
CA GLY A 70 -21.13 -8.07 -11.81
C GLY A 70 -21.06 -7.92 -10.30
N PHE A 71 -22.22 -7.96 -9.63
CA PHE A 71 -22.30 -7.90 -8.17
C PHE A 71 -21.48 -9.02 -7.50
N ARG A 72 -21.65 -10.27 -7.96
CA ARG A 72 -20.91 -11.43 -7.43
C ARG A 72 -19.42 -11.35 -7.70
N PHE A 73 -19.02 -10.94 -8.91
CA PHE A 73 -17.60 -10.74 -9.24
C PHE A 73 -16.97 -9.66 -8.38
N ALA A 74 -17.65 -8.54 -8.15
CA ALA A 74 -17.18 -7.50 -7.25
C ALA A 74 -16.95 -8.03 -5.83
N GLY A 75 -17.86 -8.87 -5.32
CA GLY A 75 -17.69 -9.54 -4.03
C GLY A 75 -16.42 -10.39 -3.96
N VAL A 76 -16.17 -11.24 -4.95
CA VAL A 76 -14.96 -12.09 -5.02
C VAL A 76 -13.69 -11.25 -5.12
N VAL A 77 -13.70 -10.20 -5.94
CA VAL A 77 -12.55 -9.28 -6.10
C VAL A 77 -12.25 -8.54 -4.80
N LEU A 78 -13.28 -7.97 -4.14
CA LEU A 78 -13.11 -7.26 -2.87
C LEU A 78 -12.61 -8.19 -1.76
N TRP A 79 -13.14 -9.42 -1.70
CA TRP A 79 -12.68 -10.43 -0.74
C TRP A 79 -11.20 -10.79 -0.97
N SER A 80 -10.83 -11.07 -2.23
CA SER A 80 -9.46 -11.41 -2.61
C SER A 80 -8.48 -10.25 -2.32
N ALA A 81 -8.89 -9.02 -2.62
CA ALA A 81 -8.11 -7.81 -2.34
C ALA A 81 -7.94 -7.59 -0.82
N ALA A 82 -8.99 -7.81 -0.03
CA ALA A 82 -8.94 -7.68 1.41
C ALA A 82 -7.97 -8.70 2.04
N VAL A 83 -8.07 -9.99 1.68
CA VAL A 83 -7.20 -11.05 2.22
C VAL A 83 -5.73 -10.77 1.90
N THR A 84 -5.41 -10.47 0.64
CA THR A 84 -4.03 -10.18 0.22
C THR A 84 -3.47 -8.93 0.89
N SER A 85 -4.29 -7.91 1.13
CA SER A 85 -3.90 -6.68 1.82
C SER A 85 -3.64 -6.91 3.31
N VAL A 86 -4.54 -7.63 4.02
CA VAL A 86 -4.39 -7.92 5.46
C VAL A 86 -3.14 -8.75 5.72
N VAL A 87 -2.94 -9.82 4.96
CA VAL A 87 -1.74 -10.67 5.09
C VAL A 87 -0.47 -9.88 4.76
N GLY A 88 -0.52 -9.05 3.72
CA GLY A 88 0.61 -8.19 3.33
C GLY A 88 0.99 -7.18 4.42
N ALA A 89 0.01 -6.49 4.99
CA ALA A 89 0.24 -5.50 6.05
C ALA A 89 0.77 -6.15 7.33
N ALA A 90 0.22 -7.30 7.72
CA ALA A 90 0.70 -8.06 8.87
C ALA A 90 2.14 -8.54 8.68
N TYR A 91 2.47 -9.06 7.49
CA TYR A 91 3.83 -9.48 7.16
C TYR A 91 4.83 -8.33 7.29
N THR A 92 4.54 -7.17 6.69
CA THR A 92 5.43 -6.01 6.76
C THR A 92 5.57 -5.49 8.19
N SER A 93 4.50 -5.47 8.97
CA SER A 93 4.54 -5.00 10.36
C SER A 93 5.37 -5.93 11.25
N VAL A 94 5.17 -7.25 11.15
CA VAL A 94 5.91 -8.23 11.94
C VAL A 94 7.36 -8.33 11.46
N SER A 95 7.64 -8.15 10.16
CA SER A 95 9.03 -8.11 9.68
C SER A 95 9.81 -6.94 10.25
N PHE A 96 9.20 -5.77 10.48
CA PHE A 96 9.88 -4.70 11.20
C PHE A 96 10.14 -5.06 12.66
N LEU A 97 9.17 -5.70 13.34
CA LEU A 97 9.34 -6.15 14.72
C LEU A 97 10.45 -7.18 14.85
N ARG A 98 10.61 -8.09 13.90
CA ARG A 98 11.68 -9.11 13.92
C ARG A 98 13.08 -8.50 13.81
N THR A 99 13.23 -7.41 13.05
CA THR A 99 14.50 -6.67 12.94
C THR A 99 14.85 -5.94 14.23
N LEU A 100 13.85 -5.52 15.02
CA LEU A 100 14.05 -4.82 16.29
C LEU A 100 14.18 -5.77 17.50
N PHE A 101 13.51 -6.93 17.46
CA PHE A 101 13.42 -7.87 18.58
C PHE A 101 13.68 -9.31 18.13
N SER A 102 14.82 -9.88 18.53
CA SER A 102 15.27 -11.22 18.12
C SER A 102 14.33 -12.35 18.55
N PHE A 103 13.51 -12.16 19.59
CA PHE A 103 12.59 -13.21 20.07
C PHE A 103 11.37 -13.43 19.12
N VAL A 104 11.06 -12.44 18.28
CA VAL A 104 9.94 -12.50 17.32
C VAL A 104 10.23 -13.52 16.22
N GLU A 105 11.50 -13.70 15.87
CA GLU A 105 11.94 -14.62 14.81
C GLU A 105 11.55 -16.07 15.10
N ASN A 106 11.73 -16.52 16.34
CA ASN A 106 11.43 -17.89 16.77
C ASN A 106 9.94 -18.28 16.64
N TYR A 107 9.05 -17.29 16.62
CA TYR A 107 7.60 -17.49 16.56
C TYR A 107 6.93 -16.63 15.48
N TYR A 108 7.64 -16.35 14.38
CA TYR A 108 7.23 -15.39 13.35
C TYR A 108 5.80 -15.58 12.82
N ARG A 109 5.40 -16.83 12.54
CA ARG A 109 4.04 -17.16 12.09
C ARG A 109 2.99 -16.86 13.17
N ALA A 110 3.28 -17.15 14.43
CA ALA A 110 2.37 -16.88 15.53
C ALA A 110 2.18 -15.37 15.73
N TRP A 111 3.23 -14.57 15.56
CA TRP A 111 3.16 -13.11 15.61
C TRP A 111 2.32 -12.53 14.47
N ILE A 112 2.41 -13.05 13.24
CA ILE A 112 1.54 -12.62 12.13
C ILE A 112 0.08 -12.91 12.45
N ILE A 113 -0.24 -14.13 12.89
CA ILE A 113 -1.63 -14.51 13.24
C ILE A 113 -2.14 -13.63 14.39
N GLY A 114 -1.33 -13.46 15.44
CA GLY A 114 -1.65 -12.61 16.58
C GLY A 114 -1.92 -11.17 16.16
N PHE A 115 -1.08 -10.60 15.28
CA PHE A 115 -1.27 -9.25 14.75
C PHE A 115 -2.60 -9.09 14.01
N ILE A 116 -2.98 -10.08 13.17
CA ILE A 116 -4.26 -10.07 12.46
C ILE A 116 -5.43 -10.18 13.42
N VAL A 117 -5.38 -11.10 14.39
CA VAL A 117 -6.46 -11.30 15.38
C VAL A 117 -6.66 -10.06 16.23
N VAL A 118 -5.58 -9.47 16.74
CA VAL A 118 -5.62 -8.25 17.56
C VAL A 118 -6.16 -7.07 16.74
N SER A 119 -5.65 -6.86 15.53
CA SER A 119 -6.11 -5.76 14.65
C SER A 119 -7.60 -5.91 14.31
N THR A 120 -8.05 -7.13 14.02
CA THR A 120 -9.46 -7.44 13.74
C THR A 120 -10.33 -7.17 14.96
N THR A 121 -9.89 -7.60 16.14
CA THR A 121 -10.61 -7.39 17.41
C THR A 121 -10.73 -5.91 17.74
N ILE A 122 -9.67 -5.13 17.58
CA ILE A 122 -9.71 -3.68 17.77
C ILE A 122 -10.71 -3.04 16.81
N LEU A 123 -10.67 -3.43 15.53
CA LEU A 123 -11.58 -2.90 14.52
C LEU A 123 -13.05 -3.21 14.84
N THR A 124 -13.37 -4.44 15.25
CA THR A 124 -14.74 -4.85 15.59
C THR A 124 -15.27 -4.19 16.85
N VAL A 125 -14.41 -3.93 17.85
CA VAL A 125 -14.81 -3.28 19.10
C VAL A 125 -14.95 -1.75 18.94
N VAL A 126 -14.04 -1.10 18.22
CA VAL A 126 -14.04 0.37 18.07
C VAL A 126 -15.11 0.84 17.08
N GLY A 127 -15.37 0.08 16.01
CA GLY A 127 -16.47 0.35 15.08
C GLY A 127 -16.35 1.65 14.26
N GLN A 128 -15.16 2.25 14.15
CA GLN A 128 -14.93 3.52 13.41
C GLN A 128 -14.00 3.34 12.20
N PRO A 129 -14.36 2.50 11.20
CA PRO A 129 -13.48 2.18 10.07
C PRO A 129 -13.12 3.42 9.22
N VAL A 130 -14.06 4.36 9.04
CA VAL A 130 -13.81 5.56 8.22
C VAL A 130 -12.78 6.47 8.87
N LYS A 131 -12.85 6.70 10.19
CA LYS A 131 -11.86 7.51 10.91
C LYS A 131 -10.48 6.85 10.91
N LEU A 132 -10.43 5.53 11.12
CA LEU A 132 -9.19 4.76 11.01
C LEU A 132 -8.58 4.86 9.60
N LEU A 133 -9.41 4.81 8.55
CA LEU A 133 -8.98 4.96 7.17
C LEU A 133 -8.39 6.36 6.90
N ILE A 134 -9.04 7.42 7.40
CA ILE A 134 -8.59 8.81 7.25
C ILE A 134 -7.25 9.01 7.97
N VAL A 135 -7.13 8.56 9.22
CA VAL A 135 -5.90 8.66 10.01
C VAL A 135 -4.79 7.86 9.34
N ALA A 136 -5.03 6.60 8.97
CA ALA A 136 -4.05 5.76 8.28
C ALA A 136 -3.59 6.39 6.95
N GLY A 137 -4.51 6.99 6.18
CA GLY A 137 -4.21 7.68 4.93
C GLY A 137 -3.24 8.84 5.12
N SER A 138 -3.45 9.66 6.15
CA SER A 138 -2.58 10.80 6.47
C SER A 138 -1.21 10.40 6.99
N LEU A 139 -1.16 9.41 7.89
CA LEU A 139 0.09 8.85 8.36
C LEU A 139 0.89 8.28 7.18
N ASN A 140 0.24 7.56 6.27
CA ASN A 140 0.88 7.05 5.06
C ASN A 140 1.42 8.18 4.17
N GLY A 141 0.68 9.30 4.05
CA GLY A 141 1.14 10.50 3.34
C GLY A 141 2.40 11.13 3.94
N LEU A 142 2.58 11.04 5.26
CA LEU A 142 3.76 11.53 5.97
C LEU A 142 4.93 10.53 5.97
N ILE A 143 4.64 9.23 5.94
CA ILE A 143 5.66 8.17 5.92
C ILE A 143 6.38 8.10 4.56
N LEU A 144 5.67 8.37 3.46
CA LEU A 144 6.23 8.37 2.10
C LEU A 144 7.50 9.23 1.91
N PRO A 145 7.50 10.55 2.23
CA PRO A 145 8.70 11.38 2.05
C PRO A 145 9.86 10.95 2.96
N LEU A 146 9.56 10.50 4.19
CA LEU A 146 10.57 10.00 5.11
C LEU A 146 11.23 8.72 4.60
N SER A 147 10.41 7.73 4.22
CA SER A 147 10.90 6.45 3.70
C SER A 147 11.69 6.62 2.40
N LEU A 148 11.15 7.36 1.43
CA LEU A 148 11.83 7.62 0.17
C LEU A 148 13.11 8.44 0.35
N GLY A 149 13.09 9.47 1.20
CA GLY A 149 14.28 10.25 1.53
C GLY A 149 15.40 9.40 2.15
N CYS A 150 15.05 8.53 3.10
CA CYS A 150 16.01 7.58 3.69
C CYS A 150 16.60 6.64 2.63
N VAL A 151 15.79 6.10 1.71
CA VAL A 151 16.25 5.21 0.64
C VAL A 151 17.16 5.95 -0.34
N LEU A 152 16.84 7.19 -0.73
CA LEU A 152 17.68 7.99 -1.62
C LEU A 152 19.03 8.33 -0.98
N LEU A 153 19.06 8.66 0.31
CA LEU A 153 20.29 8.88 1.04
C LEU A 153 21.11 7.58 1.16
N ALA A 154 20.45 6.46 1.44
CA ALA A 154 21.09 5.15 1.51
C ALA A 154 21.67 4.71 0.17
N ALA A 155 21.04 5.06 -0.96
CA ALA A 155 21.48 4.72 -2.31
C ALA A 155 22.89 5.24 -2.67
N TYR A 156 23.42 6.21 -1.92
CA TYR A 156 24.77 6.77 -2.10
C TYR A 156 25.76 6.40 -0.99
N LYS A 157 25.31 5.65 0.03
CA LYS A 157 26.21 5.17 1.08
C LYS A 157 26.91 3.90 0.62
N LYS A 158 28.22 3.99 0.36
CA LYS A 158 29.08 2.84 -0.03
C LYS A 158 28.99 1.67 0.97
N GLU A 159 28.82 1.96 2.25
CA GLU A 159 28.65 0.93 3.31
C GLU A 159 27.37 0.09 3.12
N VAL A 160 26.33 0.66 2.51
CA VAL A 160 25.02 0.00 2.31
C VAL A 160 24.94 -0.64 0.94
N VAL A 161 25.44 0.06 -0.09
CA VAL A 161 25.17 -0.24 -1.50
C VAL A 161 26.35 -0.92 -2.21
N GLN A 162 27.55 -0.85 -1.60
CA GLN A 162 28.77 -1.46 -2.09
C GLN A 162 29.13 -1.04 -3.52
N ASN A 163 28.93 -1.91 -4.52
CA ASN A 163 29.38 -1.71 -5.90
C ASN A 163 28.33 -1.04 -6.81
N TYR A 164 27.08 -0.91 -6.34
CA TYR A 164 26.00 -0.38 -7.15
C TYR A 164 26.09 1.15 -7.26
N VAL A 165 25.96 1.65 -8.49
CA VAL A 165 25.96 3.09 -8.79
C VAL A 165 24.55 3.52 -9.18
N HIS A 166 23.89 4.27 -8.29
CA HIS A 166 22.54 4.75 -8.55
C HIS A 166 22.54 5.92 -9.57
N PRO A 167 21.72 5.86 -10.64
CA PRO A 167 21.69 6.91 -11.66
C PRO A 167 21.27 8.28 -11.11
N MET A 168 22.05 9.32 -11.39
CA MET A 168 21.83 10.67 -10.86
C MET A 168 20.46 11.26 -11.24
N TRP A 169 19.94 10.94 -12.42
CA TRP A 169 18.63 11.41 -12.86
C TRP A 169 17.48 10.79 -12.05
N MET A 170 17.60 9.52 -11.63
CA MET A 170 16.61 8.87 -10.77
C MET A 170 16.59 9.50 -9.39
N THR A 171 17.75 9.86 -8.87
CA THR A 171 17.89 10.58 -7.60
C THR A 171 17.28 11.97 -7.66
N ALA A 172 17.54 12.72 -8.73
CA ALA A 172 16.96 14.04 -8.91
C ALA A 172 15.42 13.97 -8.94
N LEU A 173 14.86 13.05 -9.73
CA LEU A 173 13.41 12.81 -9.75
C LEU A 173 12.89 12.32 -8.40
N GLY A 174 13.64 11.46 -7.71
CA GLY A 174 13.32 10.99 -6.38
C GLY A 174 13.17 12.14 -5.38
N TRP A 175 14.11 13.08 -5.36
CA TRP A 175 14.04 14.26 -4.49
C TRP A 175 12.87 15.19 -4.83
N VAL A 176 12.55 15.36 -6.13
CA VAL A 176 11.35 16.08 -6.56
C VAL A 176 10.09 15.43 -5.95
N ILE A 177 10.00 14.09 -6.00
CA ILE A 177 8.88 13.35 -5.39
C ILE A 177 8.87 13.48 -3.86
N VAL A 178 10.03 13.46 -3.19
CA VAL A 178 10.12 13.67 -1.73
C VAL A 178 9.56 15.03 -1.35
N VAL A 179 9.96 16.10 -2.04
CA VAL A 179 9.46 17.46 -1.75
C VAL A 179 7.96 17.55 -2.01
N PHE A 180 7.49 16.99 -3.13
CA PHE A 180 6.08 17.00 -3.49
C PHE A 180 5.22 16.22 -2.48
N THR A 181 5.65 15.02 -2.09
CA THR A 181 4.94 14.18 -1.12
C THR A 181 5.01 14.74 0.29
N ALA A 182 6.10 15.41 0.68
CA ALA A 182 6.20 16.13 1.95
C ALA A 182 5.19 17.29 2.00
N TRP A 183 5.07 18.07 0.93
CA TRP A 183 4.08 19.14 0.83
C TRP A 183 2.65 18.61 0.92
N MET A 184 2.33 17.54 0.19
CA MET A 184 1.00 16.89 0.28
C MET A 184 0.74 16.31 1.68
N GLY A 185 1.73 15.67 2.30
CA GLY A 185 1.63 15.11 3.64
C GLY A 185 1.33 16.17 4.69
N TYR A 186 2.03 17.32 4.62
CA TYR A 186 1.77 18.47 5.50
C TYR A 186 0.34 19.01 5.36
N ASN A 187 -0.14 19.18 4.13
CA ASN A 187 -1.52 19.63 3.88
C ASN A 187 -2.57 18.62 4.36
N SER A 188 -2.33 17.32 4.17
CA SER A 188 -3.24 16.27 4.63
C SER A 188 -3.31 16.20 6.16
N PHE A 189 -2.17 16.31 6.83
CA PHE A 189 -2.10 16.27 8.30
C PHE A 189 -2.80 17.48 8.95
N THR A 190 -2.54 18.69 8.43
CA THR A 190 -3.21 19.91 8.91
C THR A 190 -4.72 19.90 8.64
N GLY A 191 -5.16 19.30 7.52
CA GLY A 191 -6.58 19.10 7.22
C GLY A 191 -7.29 18.16 8.21
N ILE A 192 -6.60 17.14 8.70
CA ILE A 192 -7.16 16.18 9.67
C ILE A 192 -7.22 16.74 11.09
N LEU A 193 -6.22 17.52 11.51
CA LEU A 193 -6.28 18.17 12.82
C LEU A 193 -7.53 19.06 12.98
N LYS A 194 -8.03 19.63 11.89
CA LYS A 194 -9.30 20.40 11.86
C LYS A 194 -10.57 19.53 11.93
N LEU A 195 -10.48 18.24 11.62
CA LEU A 195 -11.62 17.30 11.69
C LEU A 195 -11.80 16.68 13.09
N PHE A 196 -10.78 16.79 13.95
CA PHE A 196 -10.79 16.29 15.32
C PHE A 196 -10.95 17.42 16.37
N GLN A 197 -11.08 18.68 15.93
CA GLN A 197 -11.60 19.80 16.72
C GLN A 197 -13.10 19.94 16.51
#